data_AF-A0A945W185-F1
#
_entry.id   AF-A0A945W185-F1
#
_cell.length_a   1.000
_cell.length_b   1.000
_cell.length_c   1.000
_cell.angle_alpha   90.00
_cell.angle_beta   90.00
_cell.angle_gamma   90.00
#
_symmetry.space_group_name_H-M   'P 1'
#
loop_
_entity.id
_entity.type
_entity.pdbx_description
1 polymer ?
#
loop_
_entity_poly.entity_id
_entity_poly.type
_entity_poly.pdbx_seq_one_letter_code
_entity_poly.pdbx_strand_id
1 'polypeptide(L)'
;MERRTFRKGDVIIEKGAHETCAYIIELEKVEVSDLVSNRKAVLAVLGEKQIFGEMGLVEDQPRSATVTAIEDIQLAVLNRDSFNELFEKKPKALFGRLRTVNRMRVNKNTLDAVEIDKSEYPHDIELISLSGSNESSSESLGGVGMNISRFPFKIGRRHELDELT
;
A
#
# COMPACT_ATOMS: atom_id res chain seq x y z
N MET A 1 -5.59 19.24 -5.79
CA MET A 1 -5.67 17.87 -6.36
C MET A 1 -6.80 17.84 -7.36
N GLU A 2 -6.55 17.32 -8.55
CA GLU A 2 -7.58 17.09 -9.60
C GLU A 2 -8.53 15.97 -9.14
N ARG A 3 -9.80 16.01 -9.55
CA ARG A 3 -10.76 14.94 -9.29
C ARG A 3 -11.02 14.12 -10.54
N ARG A 4 -11.12 12.80 -10.38
CA ARG A 4 -11.51 11.85 -11.42
C ARG A 4 -12.62 10.95 -10.94
N THR A 5 -13.50 10.59 -11.85
CA THR A 5 -14.60 9.65 -11.60
C THR A 5 -14.45 8.43 -12.50
N PHE A 6 -14.85 7.28 -11.98
CA PHE A 6 -14.85 6.01 -12.68
C PHE A 6 -16.15 5.27 -12.39
N ARG A 7 -16.61 4.46 -13.33
CA ARG A 7 -17.80 3.62 -13.14
C ARG A 7 -17.41 2.28 -12.53
N LYS A 8 -18.38 1.61 -11.92
CA LYS A 8 -18.24 0.22 -11.49
C LYS A 8 -17.67 -0.65 -12.62
N GLY A 9 -16.60 -1.37 -12.32
CA GLY A 9 -15.91 -2.27 -13.24
C GLY A 9 -14.74 -1.63 -13.98
N ASP A 10 -14.58 -0.31 -13.95
CA ASP A 10 -13.47 0.36 -14.62
C ASP A 10 -12.12 0.00 -13.96
N VAL A 11 -11.13 -0.29 -14.79
CA VAL A 11 -9.74 -0.46 -14.37
C VAL A 11 -9.11 0.91 -14.21
N ILE A 12 -8.79 1.29 -12.98
CA ILE A 12 -8.21 2.59 -12.64
C ILE A 12 -6.68 2.54 -12.75
N ILE A 13 -6.09 1.40 -12.35
CA ILE A 13 -4.66 1.14 -12.47
C ILE A 13 -4.50 -0.26 -13.06
N GLU A 14 -3.69 -0.37 -14.10
CA GLU A 14 -3.28 -1.66 -14.64
C GLU A 14 -1.89 -2.04 -14.12
N LYS A 15 -1.73 -3.28 -13.66
CA LYS A 15 -0.43 -3.81 -13.23
C LYS A 15 0.59 -3.69 -14.37
N GLY A 16 1.82 -3.29 -14.05
CA GLY A 16 2.91 -3.14 -14.99
C GLY A 16 2.91 -1.82 -15.77
N ALA A 17 1.86 -1.00 -15.67
CA ALA A 17 1.86 0.33 -16.27
C ALA A 17 2.95 1.22 -15.62
N HIS A 18 3.45 2.19 -16.39
CA HIS A 18 4.50 3.12 -15.97
C HIS A 18 3.98 4.48 -15.49
N GLU A 19 2.66 4.68 -15.49
CA GLU A 19 2.09 5.94 -15.02
C GLU A 19 2.38 6.13 -13.53
N THR A 20 2.82 7.33 -13.12
CA THR A 20 3.26 7.61 -11.75
C THR A 20 2.36 8.66 -11.07
N CYS A 21 1.12 8.28 -10.78
CA CYS A 21 0.24 9.05 -9.89
C CYS A 21 -0.43 8.13 -8.86
N ALA A 22 -0.79 8.63 -7.69
CA ALA A 22 -1.60 7.92 -6.72
C ALA A 22 -3.00 8.51 -6.67
N TYR A 23 -3.91 7.83 -5.98
CA TYR A 23 -5.28 8.29 -5.80
C TYR A 23 -5.66 8.22 -4.33
N ILE A 24 -6.38 9.24 -3.87
CA ILE A 24 -7.12 9.20 -2.60
C ILE A 24 -8.57 8.89 -2.94
N ILE A 25 -9.15 7.91 -2.26
CA ILE A 25 -10.56 7.57 -2.41
C ILE A 25 -11.40 8.63 -1.68
N GLU A 26 -12.19 9.41 -2.41
CA GLU A 26 -13.10 10.40 -1.79
C GLU A 26 -14.43 9.74 -1.39
N LEU A 27 -14.94 8.82 -2.21
CA LEU A 27 -16.20 8.10 -2.01
C LEU A 27 -16.04 6.64 -2.44
N GLU A 28 -16.86 5.74 -1.90
CA GLU A 28 -16.95 4.33 -2.31
C GLU A 28 -15.62 3.54 -2.24
N LYS A 29 -15.53 2.45 -3.00
CA LYS A 29 -14.52 1.41 -2.83
C LYS A 29 -13.88 0.93 -4.14
N VAL A 30 -12.66 0.42 -4.02
CA VAL A 30 -11.93 -0.28 -5.09
C VAL A 30 -11.46 -1.64 -4.61
N GLU A 31 -11.26 -2.55 -5.55
CA GLU A 31 -10.58 -3.81 -5.34
C GLU A 31 -9.15 -3.73 -5.88
N VAL A 32 -8.18 -4.23 -5.12
CA VAL A 32 -6.79 -4.39 -5.55
C VAL A 32 -6.53 -5.87 -5.78
N SER A 33 -6.07 -6.23 -6.97
CA SER A 33 -5.87 -7.63 -7.36
C SER A 33 -4.59 -7.85 -8.17
N ASP A 34 -4.13 -9.09 -8.17
CA ASP A 34 -3.03 -9.56 -9.00
C ASP A 34 -3.39 -10.90 -9.68
N LEU A 35 -2.68 -11.27 -10.73
CA LEU A 35 -2.75 -12.60 -11.33
C LEU A 35 -1.67 -13.50 -10.73
N VAL A 36 -2.12 -14.52 -9.98
CA VAL A 36 -1.26 -15.58 -9.43
C VAL A 36 -1.61 -16.89 -10.13
N SER A 37 -0.63 -17.49 -10.80
CA SER A 37 -0.84 -18.72 -11.61
C SER A 37 -2.01 -18.60 -12.58
N ASN A 38 -2.11 -17.44 -13.24
CA ASN A 38 -3.17 -17.08 -14.18
C ASN A 38 -4.60 -17.02 -13.58
N ARG A 39 -4.72 -16.92 -12.25
CA ARG A 39 -6.00 -16.69 -11.56
C ARG A 39 -5.96 -15.36 -10.82
N LYS A 40 -7.10 -14.66 -10.81
CA LYS A 40 -7.25 -13.41 -10.07
C LYS A 40 -7.19 -13.69 -8.56
N ALA A 41 -6.22 -13.08 -7.89
CA ALA A 41 -6.07 -13.07 -6.45
C ALA A 41 -6.39 -11.66 -5.93
N VAL A 42 -7.47 -11.53 -5.17
CA VAL A 42 -7.83 -10.27 -4.52
C VAL A 42 -6.87 -10.03 -3.34
N LEU A 43 -6.08 -8.98 -3.44
CA LEU A 43 -5.15 -8.57 -2.39
C LEU A 43 -5.85 -7.69 -1.35
N ALA A 44 -6.95 -7.02 -1.74
CA ALA A 44 -7.65 -6.05 -0.92
C ALA A 44 -8.96 -5.52 -1.48
N VAL A 45 -9.73 -4.91 -0.57
CA VAL A 45 -10.70 -3.87 -0.89
C VAL A 45 -10.32 -2.61 -0.10
N LEU A 46 -10.32 -1.45 -0.76
CA LEU A 46 -10.02 -0.15 -0.16
C LEU A 46 -11.24 0.75 -0.24
N GLY A 47 -11.43 1.59 0.76
CA GLY A 47 -12.52 2.55 0.82
C GLY A 47 -12.04 3.97 1.10
N GLU A 48 -13.00 4.84 1.39
CA GLU A 48 -12.81 6.26 1.64
C GLU A 48 -11.57 6.61 2.48
N LYS A 49 -10.91 7.69 2.07
CA LYS A 49 -9.71 8.29 2.66
C LYS A 49 -8.45 7.45 2.51
N GLN A 50 -8.52 6.21 2.04
CA GLN A 50 -7.35 5.39 1.76
C GLN A 50 -6.68 5.81 0.45
N ILE A 51 -5.37 5.57 0.37
CA ILE A 51 -4.55 5.82 -0.82
C ILE A 51 -4.25 4.49 -1.53
N PHE A 52 -4.25 4.53 -2.86
CA PHE A 52 -3.69 3.47 -3.69
C PHE A 52 -2.84 4.02 -4.84
N GLY A 53 -1.95 3.18 -5.36
CA GLY A 53 -0.99 3.56 -6.40
C GLY A 53 0.21 4.36 -5.88
N GLU A 54 0.31 4.56 -4.57
CA GLU A 54 1.41 5.23 -3.88
C GLU A 54 2.75 4.54 -4.12
N MET A 55 2.78 3.22 -4.29
CA MET A 55 4.01 2.47 -4.56
C MET A 55 4.72 2.96 -5.83
N GLY A 56 3.96 3.40 -6.85
CA GLY A 56 4.56 3.96 -8.06
C GLY A 56 5.23 5.32 -7.83
N LEU A 57 4.78 6.08 -6.84
CA LEU A 57 5.42 7.34 -6.43
C LEU A 57 6.63 7.09 -5.52
N VAL A 58 6.55 6.10 -4.63
CA VAL A 58 7.58 5.82 -3.62
C VAL A 58 8.74 4.99 -4.16
N GLU A 59 8.46 3.90 -4.90
CA GLU A 59 9.49 2.97 -5.38
C GLU A 59 10.03 3.32 -6.79
N ASP A 60 9.36 4.23 -7.50
CA ASP A 60 9.60 4.50 -8.93
C ASP A 60 9.62 3.22 -9.78
N GLN A 61 8.70 2.30 -9.46
CA GLN A 61 8.54 1.01 -10.12
C GLN A 61 7.23 0.95 -10.90
N PRO A 62 7.12 0.07 -11.92
CA PRO A 62 5.85 -0.22 -12.57
C PRO A 62 4.79 -0.62 -11.54
N ARG A 63 3.51 -0.36 -11.87
CA ARG A 63 2.37 -0.66 -10.99
C ARG A 63 2.41 -2.11 -10.49
N SER A 64 2.33 -2.28 -9.18
CA SER A 64 2.52 -3.59 -8.53
C SER A 64 1.30 -4.51 -8.62
N ALA A 65 0.10 -3.94 -8.82
CA ALA A 65 -1.17 -4.63 -8.85
C ALA A 65 -2.18 -3.85 -9.72
N THR A 66 -3.25 -4.53 -10.11
CA THR A 66 -4.39 -3.93 -10.81
C THR A 66 -5.40 -3.42 -9.79
N VAL A 67 -5.97 -2.24 -10.03
CA VAL A 67 -7.01 -1.64 -9.20
C VAL A 67 -8.27 -1.41 -10.03
N THR A 68 -9.39 -1.94 -9.55
CA THR A 68 -10.69 -1.89 -10.24
C THR A 68 -11.73 -1.25 -9.34
N ALA A 69 -12.54 -0.34 -9.90
CA ALA A 69 -13.69 0.22 -9.21
C ALA A 69 -14.74 -0.87 -8.97
N ILE A 70 -15.19 -1.06 -7.72
CA ILE A 70 -16.29 -2.01 -7.42
C ILE A 70 -17.66 -1.31 -7.40
N GLU A 71 -17.65 0.01 -7.34
CA GLU A 71 -18.78 0.94 -7.31
C GLU A 71 -18.42 2.17 -8.14
N ASP A 72 -19.42 2.99 -8.49
CA ASP A 72 -19.17 4.29 -9.14
C ASP A 72 -18.42 5.18 -8.15
N ILE A 73 -17.22 5.61 -8.51
CA ILE A 73 -16.23 6.12 -7.56
C ILE A 73 -15.73 7.51 -7.93
N GLN A 74 -15.43 8.30 -6.90
CA GLN A 74 -14.75 9.59 -7.01
C GLN A 74 -13.39 9.55 -6.31
N LEU A 75 -12.37 10.00 -7.02
CA LEU A 75 -10.97 9.96 -6.59
C LEU A 75 -10.35 11.35 -6.69
N ALA A 76 -9.49 11.69 -5.73
CA ALA A 76 -8.57 12.80 -5.86
C ALA A 76 -7.21 12.29 -6.36
N VAL A 77 -6.72 12.87 -7.46
CA VAL A 77 -5.42 12.54 -8.05
C VAL A 77 -4.31 13.18 -7.22
N LEU A 78 -3.36 12.33 -6.83
CA LEU A 78 -2.20 12.69 -6.06
C LEU A 78 -0.95 12.49 -6.93
N ASN A 79 -0.41 13.59 -7.47
CA ASN A 79 0.86 13.56 -8.20
C ASN A 79 2.06 13.56 -7.23
N ARG A 80 3.27 13.44 -7.76
CA ARG A 80 4.52 13.40 -6.97
C ARG A 80 4.67 14.64 -6.08
N ASP A 81 4.42 15.83 -6.61
CA ASP A 81 4.53 17.08 -5.85
C ASP A 81 3.54 17.16 -4.69
N SER A 82 2.28 16.80 -4.94
CA SER A 82 1.22 16.79 -3.91
C SER A 82 1.46 15.71 -2.86
N PHE A 83 2.04 14.57 -3.25
CA PHE A 83 2.45 13.52 -2.32
C PHE A 83 3.58 14.01 -1.41
N ASN A 84 4.62 14.61 -1.98
CA ASN A 84 5.74 15.18 -1.23
C ASN A 84 5.27 16.27 -0.27
N GLU A 85 4.36 17.15 -0.70
CA GLU A 85 3.79 18.18 0.18
C GLU A 85 3.02 17.57 1.37
N LEU A 86 2.23 16.52 1.14
CA LEU A 86 1.55 15.81 2.22
C LEU A 86 2.53 15.14 3.17
N PHE A 87 3.63 14.59 2.63
CA PHE A 87 4.67 13.93 3.40
C PHE A 87 5.40 14.91 4.31
N GLU A 88 5.80 16.08 3.78
CA GLU A 88 6.52 17.11 4.53
C GLU A 88 5.62 17.82 5.55
N LYS A 89 4.43 18.28 5.13
CA LYS A 89 3.60 19.16 5.96
C LYS A 89 2.66 18.41 6.89
N LYS A 90 2.23 17.20 6.51
CA LYS A 90 1.19 16.45 7.23
C LYS A 90 1.49 14.94 7.30
N PRO A 91 2.69 14.53 7.76
CA PRO A 91 3.12 13.13 7.73
C PRO A 91 2.14 12.20 8.48
N LYS A 92 1.66 12.59 9.67
CA LYS A 92 0.69 11.78 10.43
C LYS A 92 -0.61 11.53 9.67
N ALA A 93 -1.10 12.53 8.94
CA ALA A 93 -2.32 12.40 8.15
C ALA A 93 -2.09 11.55 6.90
N LEU A 94 -0.91 11.64 6.28
CA LEU A 94 -0.52 10.78 5.16
C LEU A 94 -0.40 9.32 5.63
N PHE A 95 0.37 9.05 6.70
CA PHE A 95 0.58 7.69 7.21
C PHE A 95 -0.72 7.01 7.65
N GLY A 96 -1.68 7.76 8.21
CA GLY A 96 -3.00 7.20 8.55
C GLY A 96 -3.85 6.81 7.32
N ARG A 97 -3.48 7.25 6.12
CA ARG A 97 -4.17 6.98 4.84
C ARG A 97 -3.44 5.98 3.96
N LEU A 98 -2.12 5.89 4.11
CA LEU A 98 -1.31 4.91 3.40
C LEU A 98 -1.71 3.51 3.85
N ARG A 99 -1.87 2.61 2.88
CA ARG A 99 -2.04 1.21 3.19
C ARG A 99 -0.69 0.51 3.12
N THR A 100 -0.29 -0.13 4.21
CA THR A 100 0.87 -1.04 4.19
C THR A 100 0.44 -2.37 3.58
N VAL A 101 0.56 -2.51 2.26
CA VAL A 101 0.55 -3.84 1.63
C VAL A 101 1.99 -4.34 1.70
N ASN A 102 2.28 -5.19 2.69
CA ASN A 102 3.55 -5.92 2.73
C ASN A 102 3.62 -6.83 1.51
N ARG A 103 4.14 -6.29 0.40
CA ARG A 103 4.45 -7.04 -0.80
C ARG A 103 5.74 -7.78 -0.50
N MET A 104 5.64 -8.88 0.26
CA MET A 104 6.75 -9.82 0.40
C MET A 104 7.10 -10.28 -1.02
N ARG A 105 8.13 -9.64 -1.58
CA ARG A 105 8.89 -10.15 -2.72
C ARG A 105 9.60 -11.39 -2.20
N VAL A 106 8.94 -12.54 -2.19
CA VAL A 106 9.66 -13.80 -2.21
C VAL A 106 10.42 -13.79 -3.53
N ASN A 107 11.74 -13.80 -3.43
CA ASN A 107 12.65 -13.84 -4.58
C ASN A 107 12.17 -14.88 -5.60
N LYS A 108 12.16 -14.47 -6.86
CA LYS A 108 11.64 -15.23 -8.02
C LYS A 108 12.43 -16.50 -8.38
N ASN A 109 13.18 -17.09 -7.43
CA ASN A 109 14.05 -18.24 -7.64
C ASN A 109 13.68 -19.51 -6.85
N THR A 110 12.58 -19.55 -6.10
CA THR A 110 12.09 -20.81 -5.53
C THR A 110 10.60 -20.93 -5.72
N LEU A 111 10.22 -21.68 -6.75
CA LEU A 111 8.96 -22.40 -6.82
C LEU A 111 9.01 -23.49 -5.73
N ASP A 112 8.75 -23.10 -4.50
CA ASP A 112 8.26 -24.01 -3.47
C ASP A 112 7.31 -23.20 -2.62
N ALA A 113 6.09 -23.71 -2.46
CA ALA A 113 5.20 -23.25 -1.42
C ALA A 113 5.90 -23.49 -0.09
N VAL A 114 6.61 -22.48 0.42
CA VAL A 114 6.95 -22.45 1.83
C VAL A 114 5.63 -22.22 2.54
N GLU A 115 5.05 -23.31 3.06
CA GLU A 115 4.20 -23.21 4.24
C GLU A 115 5.02 -22.46 5.28
N ILE A 116 4.80 -21.16 5.38
CA ILE A 116 5.38 -20.35 6.44
C ILE A 116 4.75 -20.90 7.72
N ASP A 117 5.55 -21.61 8.51
CA ASP A 117 5.18 -21.98 9.85
C ASP A 117 4.79 -20.70 10.59
N LYS A 118 3.50 -20.58 10.93
CA LYS A 118 2.95 -19.40 11.62
C LYS A 118 3.52 -19.25 13.03
N SER A 119 4.28 -20.23 13.53
CA SER A 119 5.00 -20.15 14.79
C SER A 119 6.21 -19.21 14.75
N GLU A 120 6.69 -18.86 13.54
CA GLU A 120 7.93 -18.10 13.35
C GLU A 120 7.71 -16.59 13.15
N TYR A 121 6.48 -16.08 13.38
CA TYR A 121 6.33 -14.64 13.56
C TYR A 121 7.05 -14.27 14.86
N PRO A 122 8.03 -13.34 14.84
CA PRO A 122 8.59 -12.85 16.08
C PRO A 122 7.44 -12.20 16.84
N HIS A 123 6.98 -12.86 17.90
CA HIS A 123 5.87 -12.39 18.73
C HIS A 123 6.28 -11.15 19.55
N ASP A 124 7.60 -10.90 19.63
CA ASP A 124 8.23 -9.82 20.39
C ASP A 124 9.09 -8.94 19.48
N ILE A 125 8.50 -8.30 18.46
CA ILE A 125 9.20 -7.21 17.75
C ILE A 125 9.14 -5.96 18.65
N GLU A 126 10.16 -5.78 19.48
CA GLU A 126 10.29 -4.60 20.36
C GLU A 126 10.53 -3.29 19.59
N LEU A 127 11.20 -3.38 18.43
CA LEU A 127 11.64 -2.21 17.68
C LEU A 127 11.70 -2.48 16.17
N ILE A 128 11.08 -1.60 15.39
CA ILE A 128 11.16 -1.58 13.94
C ILE A 128 12.01 -0.39 13.53
N SER A 129 13.12 -0.64 12.82
CA SER A 129 13.97 0.42 12.27
C SER A 129 13.54 0.74 10.85
N LEU A 130 13.19 2.00 10.61
CA LEU A 130 12.76 2.53 9.32
C LEU A 130 13.91 3.35 8.75
N SER A 131 14.50 2.91 7.64
CA SER A 131 15.61 3.61 6.97
C SER A 131 15.19 4.08 5.58
N GLY A 132 15.83 5.15 5.12
CA GLY A 132 15.66 5.61 3.74
C GLY A 132 16.36 4.65 2.79
N SER A 133 15.66 4.20 1.74
CA SER A 133 16.25 3.37 0.69
C SER A 133 17.05 4.18 -0.33
N ASN A 134 17.01 5.51 -0.23
CA ASN A 134 17.79 6.45 -1.03
C ASN A 134 18.15 7.68 -0.18
N GLU A 135 18.99 8.56 -0.72
CA GLU A 135 19.51 9.74 -0.02
C GLU A 135 18.38 10.67 0.48
N SER A 136 17.43 11.02 -0.39
CA SER A 136 16.31 11.91 -0.04
C SER A 136 15.39 11.33 1.05
N SER A 137 15.11 10.03 1.02
CA SER A 137 14.33 9.36 2.07
C SER A 137 15.13 9.19 3.36
N SER A 138 16.46 9.07 3.28
CA SER A 138 17.33 9.03 4.46
C SER A 138 17.35 10.38 5.16
N GLU A 139 17.53 11.48 4.43
CA GLU A 139 17.48 12.84 4.95
C GLU A 139 16.13 13.16 5.61
N SER A 140 15.03 12.75 4.98
CA SER A 140 13.67 12.91 5.52
C SER A 140 13.47 12.16 6.85
N LEU A 141 14.26 11.11 7.10
CA LEU A 141 14.28 10.34 8.35
C LEU A 141 15.43 10.76 9.29
N GLY A 142 16.08 11.90 9.05
CA GLY A 142 17.16 12.43 9.87
C GLY A 142 18.52 11.77 9.65
N GLY A 143 18.72 11.08 8.52
CA GLY A 143 19.98 10.47 8.11
C GLY A 143 20.35 9.16 8.80
N VAL A 144 19.73 8.85 9.94
CA VAL A 144 20.06 7.68 10.79
C VAL A 144 18.93 6.65 10.81
N GLY A 145 17.82 6.92 10.13
CA GLY A 145 16.61 6.13 10.22
C GLY A 145 15.84 6.37 11.53
N MET A 146 14.61 5.87 11.60
CA MET A 146 13.68 6.08 12.70
C MET A 146 13.32 4.76 13.36
N ASN A 147 13.44 4.70 14.68
CA ASN A 147 12.99 3.55 15.46
C ASN A 147 11.52 3.71 15.86
N ILE A 148 10.72 2.68 15.59
CA ILE A 148 9.29 2.62 15.88
C ILE A 148 9.05 1.43 16.79
N SER A 149 8.71 1.69 18.05
CA SER A 149 8.34 0.67 19.03
C SER A 149 6.84 0.34 19.02
N ARG A 150 6.00 1.23 18.48
CA ARG A 150 4.56 1.01 18.37
C ARG A 150 3.97 1.87 17.25
N PHE A 151 3.34 1.24 16.26
CA PHE A 151 2.58 1.96 15.26
C PHE A 151 1.27 2.48 15.84
N PRO A 152 0.82 3.70 15.47
CA PRO A 152 -0.45 4.26 15.93
C PRO A 152 -1.67 3.53 15.32
N PHE A 153 -1.44 2.56 14.45
CA PHE A 153 -2.43 1.70 13.82
C PHE A 153 -1.88 0.28 13.71
N LYS A 154 -2.76 -0.73 13.67
CA LYS A 154 -2.35 -2.13 13.48
C LYS A 154 -1.96 -2.36 12.01
N ILE A 155 -0.75 -2.88 11.77
CA ILE A 155 -0.25 -3.25 10.44
C ILE A 155 -0.23 -4.78 10.36
N GLY A 156 -0.88 -5.35 9.34
CA GLY A 156 -0.95 -6.81 9.13
C GLY A 156 -2.31 -7.27 8.57
N ARG A 157 -2.39 -8.49 8.04
CA ARG A 157 -3.68 -9.09 7.66
C ARG A 157 -4.37 -9.56 8.94
N ARG A 158 -5.60 -9.08 9.19
CA ARG A 158 -6.47 -9.64 10.22
C ARG A 158 -6.81 -11.07 9.81
N HIS A 159 -6.42 -12.08 10.57
CA HIS A 159 -7.12 -13.36 10.53
C HIS A 159 -8.39 -13.14 11.35
N GLU A 160 -9.55 -13.11 10.70
CA GLU A 160 -10.83 -13.29 11.38
C GLU A 160 -10.86 -14.72 11.94
N LEU A 161 -10.50 -14.85 13.21
CA LEU A 161 -10.70 -16.02 14.07
C LEU A 161 -10.53 -15.49 15.50
N ASP A 162 -11.52 -14.73 15.97
CA ASP A 162 -11.73 -14.41 17.40
C ASP A 162 -13.09 -13.69 17.55
N GLU A 163 -14.18 -14.41 17.21
CA GLU A 163 -15.49 -14.22 17.85
C GLU A 163 -16.18 -15.59 17.92
N LEU A 164 -15.65 -16.43 18.80
CA LEU A 164 -16.36 -17.56 19.42
C LEU A 164 -15.55 -17.96 20.66
N THR A 165 -15.62 -17.16 21.72
CA THR A 165 -15.87 -17.58 23.12
C THR A 165 -16.20 -16.34 23.95
#